data_AF-A0A519Y3I0-F1
#
_entry.id   AF-A0A519Y3I0-F1
#
_cell.length_a   1.000
_cell.length_b   1.000
_cell.length_c   1.000
_cell.angle_alpha   90.00
_cell.angle_beta   90.00
_cell.angle_gamma   90.00
#
_symmetry.space_group_name_H-M   'P 1'
#
loop_
_entity.id
_entity.type
_entity.pdbx_description
1 polymer ?
#
loop_
_entity_poly.entity_id
_entity_poly.type
_entity_poly.pdbx_seq_one_letter_code
_entity_poly.pdbx_strand_id
1 'polypeptide(L)'
;LNVLGNARTYHLPVRVVYLVKDGPGAATSLAKLQANFTKLGVAYHFNHFAFNQAQIQVEFEKTNQVHQLTFKQAEWAGKYYDVAHNWFTDYLELDPKTGSVRQKTIFLDKIMADYVAKYETKGGTPFRGILLIMTDIKKNPADNQGGVSRVRPVDFRGALIFESSLQERETYTHEIGHALGLDHIFLDATTNTEAADNATFIKNSKTYQASLQNLKKSYADSVKFYQSALAENRAKLLGHPPPTAAEKLRLERDIQRYKKSLSAEQQYAADNDKRIADAEKDLQEAQQALPTFAANLVKFTQNSTDNYMDYFNIPNQFYHWQWKIMQRDLVTYYGYAK
;
A
#
# COMPACT_ATOMS: atom_id res chain seq x y z
N LEU A 1 -28.69 15.74 9.10
CA LEU A 1 -27.37 15.27 9.56
C LEU A 1 -27.52 14.81 10.99
N ASN A 2 -27.63 13.49 11.21
CA ASN A 2 -27.64 12.95 12.58
C ASN A 2 -26.28 13.26 13.21
N VAL A 3 -26.29 14.16 14.18
CA VAL A 3 -25.15 14.44 15.05
C VAL A 3 -24.85 13.12 15.76
N LEU A 4 -23.79 12.42 15.32
CA LEU A 4 -23.27 11.29 16.07
C LEU A 4 -22.89 11.83 17.44
N GLY A 5 -23.54 11.32 18.49
CA GLY A 5 -23.40 11.83 19.85
C GLY A 5 -21.92 11.86 20.27
N ASN A 6 -21.55 12.92 21.01
CA ASN A 6 -20.25 13.12 21.66
C ASN A 6 -19.93 12.07 22.75
N ALA A 7 -20.45 10.85 22.64
CA ALA A 7 -20.34 9.83 23.67
C ALA A 7 -19.12 8.92 23.51
N ARG A 8 -18.44 8.94 22.35
CA ARG A 8 -17.35 8.01 22.03
C ARG A 8 -16.05 8.72 21.71
N THR A 9 -15.04 8.46 22.52
CA THR A 9 -13.64 8.82 22.24
C THR A 9 -12.95 7.60 21.64
N TYR A 10 -12.23 7.81 20.53
CA TYR A 10 -11.41 6.79 19.90
C TYR A 10 -9.96 6.99 20.33
N HIS A 11 -9.22 5.90 20.50
CA HIS A 11 -7.83 5.95 20.95
C HIS A 11 -6.92 5.45 19.84
N LEU A 12 -5.89 6.24 19.49
CA LEU A 12 -4.91 5.90 18.48
C LEU A 12 -3.52 5.77 19.12
N PRO A 13 -3.03 4.54 19.33
CA PRO A 13 -1.67 4.33 19.80
C PRO A 13 -0.65 4.73 18.74
N VAL A 14 0.37 5.49 19.13
CA VAL A 14 1.50 5.88 18.26
C VAL A 14 2.81 5.51 18.92
N ARG A 15 3.68 4.84 18.18
CA ARG A 15 5.05 4.55 18.58
C ARG A 15 6.00 5.36 17.72
N VAL A 16 6.89 6.12 18.35
CA VAL A 16 7.92 6.90 17.65
C VAL A 16 9.12 6.00 17.37
N VAL A 17 9.60 6.01 16.13
CA VAL A 17 10.77 5.24 15.68
C VAL A 17 11.79 6.19 15.06
N TYR A 18 13.03 6.14 15.52
CA TYR A 18 14.11 7.00 15.02
C TYR A 18 15.00 6.24 14.04
N LEU A 19 15.03 6.66 12.78
CA LEU A 19 15.94 6.12 11.77
C LEU A 19 17.19 7.00 11.70
N VAL A 20 18.32 6.44 12.08
CA VAL A 20 19.62 7.14 12.09
C VAL A 20 20.68 6.37 11.32
N LYS A 21 21.68 7.08 10.82
CA LYS A 21 22.85 6.47 10.18
C LYS A 21 23.72 5.78 11.22
N ASP A 22 24.14 4.56 10.93
CA ASP A 22 25.08 3.81 11.77
C ASP A 22 26.46 4.47 11.81
N GLY A 23 27.13 4.39 12.96
CA GLY A 23 28.46 4.97 13.18
C GLY A 23 28.50 6.07 14.26
N PRO A 24 29.64 6.80 14.37
CA PRO A 24 29.91 7.70 15.50
C PRO A 24 28.90 8.84 15.71
N GLY A 25 28.19 9.25 14.65
CA GLY A 25 27.17 10.31 14.70
C GLY A 25 25.77 9.85 15.14
N ALA A 26 25.53 8.54 15.28
CA ALA A 26 24.19 7.99 15.52
C ALA A 26 23.54 8.53 16.80
N ALA A 27 24.32 8.63 17.90
CA ALA A 27 23.82 9.13 19.17
C ALA A 27 23.43 10.61 19.11
N THR A 28 24.23 11.44 18.42
CA THR A 28 23.95 12.86 18.22
C THR A 28 22.70 13.07 17.37
N SER A 29 22.56 12.30 16.29
CA SER A 29 21.38 12.31 15.41
C SER A 29 20.11 11.92 16.18
N LEU A 30 20.17 10.83 16.96
CA LEU A 30 19.06 10.39 17.80
C LEU A 30 18.64 11.48 18.81
N ALA A 31 19.60 12.06 19.53
CA ALA A 31 19.32 13.11 20.51
C ALA A 31 18.68 14.34 19.86
N LYS A 32 19.15 14.74 18.66
CA LYS A 32 18.56 15.83 17.88
C LYS A 32 17.10 15.52 17.50
N LEU A 33 16.81 14.32 17.02
CA LEU A 33 15.46 13.92 16.64
C LEU A 33 14.51 13.91 17.85
N GLN A 34 14.94 13.37 18.99
CA GLN A 34 14.16 13.36 20.23
C GLN A 34 13.89 14.79 20.74
N ALA A 35 14.90 15.65 20.72
CA ALA A 35 14.77 17.06 21.11
C ALA A 35 13.80 17.81 20.19
N ASN A 36 13.90 17.59 18.88
CA ASN A 36 12.98 18.17 17.89
C ASN A 36 11.55 17.72 18.12
N PHE A 37 11.32 16.42 18.27
CA PHE A 37 9.99 15.86 18.51
C PHE A 37 9.35 16.44 19.79
N THR A 38 10.12 16.53 20.86
CA THR A 38 9.67 17.09 22.15
C THR A 38 9.33 18.58 22.01
N LYS A 39 10.24 19.37 21.42
CA LYS A 39 10.07 20.82 21.23
C LYS A 39 8.87 21.15 20.36
N LEU A 40 8.62 20.34 19.33
CA LEU A 40 7.55 20.58 18.36
C LEU A 40 6.14 20.43 18.99
N GLY A 41 6.02 19.67 20.09
CA GLY A 41 4.75 19.51 20.79
C GLY A 41 3.69 18.78 19.96
N VAL A 42 4.10 17.81 19.13
CA VAL A 42 3.23 17.05 18.22
C VAL A 42 2.05 16.42 18.97
N ALA A 43 2.29 15.84 20.14
CA ALA A 43 1.24 15.22 20.95
C ALA A 43 0.16 16.22 21.41
N TYR A 44 0.57 17.45 21.76
CA TYR A 44 -0.38 18.51 22.10
C TYR A 44 -1.17 18.90 20.87
N HIS A 45 -0.50 19.10 19.73
CA HIS A 45 -1.14 19.47 18.48
C HIS A 45 -2.20 18.47 18.01
N PHE A 46 -1.85 17.18 18.01
CA PHE A 46 -2.77 16.09 17.65
C PHE A 46 -4.03 16.08 18.49
N ASN A 47 -3.91 16.28 19.79
CA ASN A 47 -5.01 16.14 20.74
C ASN A 47 -5.81 17.42 21.00
N HIS A 48 -5.37 18.58 20.50
CA HIS A 48 -6.06 19.86 20.71
C HIS A 48 -6.48 20.54 19.41
N PHE A 49 -5.80 20.28 18.29
CA PHE A 49 -6.08 20.94 17.03
C PHE A 49 -6.41 19.99 15.90
N ALA A 50 -5.77 18.83 15.78
CA ALA A 50 -5.94 17.96 14.60
C ALA A 50 -6.96 16.82 14.81
N PHE A 51 -6.54 15.72 15.44
CA PHE A 51 -7.33 14.48 15.51
C PHE A 51 -8.49 14.54 16.51
N ASN A 52 -8.44 15.47 17.45
CA ASN A 52 -9.57 15.74 18.35
C ASN A 52 -10.82 16.23 17.61
N GLN A 53 -10.68 16.84 16.43
CA GLN A 53 -11.81 17.16 15.55
C GLN A 53 -12.65 15.91 15.25
N ALA A 54 -12.00 14.77 15.10
CA ALA A 54 -12.61 13.47 14.86
C ALA A 54 -12.84 12.66 16.16
N GLN A 55 -12.75 13.27 17.34
CA GLN A 55 -12.84 12.58 18.64
C GLN A 55 -11.79 11.47 18.81
N ILE A 56 -10.64 11.63 18.17
CA ILE A 56 -9.52 10.69 18.25
C ILE A 56 -8.48 11.27 19.22
N GLN A 57 -8.25 10.56 20.31
CA GLN A 57 -7.16 10.80 21.24
C GLN A 57 -5.93 10.00 20.81
N VAL A 58 -4.87 10.71 20.42
CA VAL A 58 -3.58 10.12 20.09
C VAL A 58 -2.78 9.86 21.36
N GLU A 59 -2.36 8.61 21.52
CA GLU A 59 -1.64 8.12 22.69
C GLU A 59 -0.25 7.65 22.29
N PHE A 60 0.75 8.48 22.57
CA PHE A 60 2.13 8.08 22.38
C PHE A 60 2.51 7.01 23.40
N GLU A 61 3.18 5.97 22.93
CA GLU A 61 3.61 4.87 23.77
C GLU A 61 4.50 5.37 24.90
N LYS A 62 4.10 5.05 26.14
CA LYS A 62 4.83 5.40 27.36
C LYS A 62 5.77 4.26 27.73
N THR A 63 6.90 4.18 27.04
CA THR A 63 7.95 3.19 27.31
C THR A 63 9.29 3.87 27.52
N ASN A 64 10.15 3.27 28.36
CA ASN A 64 11.55 3.68 28.49
C ASN A 64 12.41 3.17 27.32
N GLN A 65 11.85 2.30 26.47
CA GLN A 65 12.53 1.78 25.31
C GLN A 65 12.58 2.82 24.19
N VAL A 66 13.78 3.18 23.75
CA VAL A 66 13.95 3.96 22.51
C VAL A 66 13.87 3.01 21.32
N HIS A 67 12.86 3.19 20.47
CA HIS A 67 12.77 2.47 19.20
C HIS A 67 13.64 3.20 18.17
N GLN A 68 14.76 2.58 17.81
CA GLN A 68 15.74 3.12 16.88
C GLN A 68 16.04 2.09 15.80
N LEU A 69 15.98 2.52 14.54
CA LEU A 69 16.54 1.79 13.41
C LEU A 69 17.86 2.43 13.01
N THR A 70 18.83 1.59 12.66
CA THR A 70 20.11 2.04 12.14
C THR A 70 20.27 1.51 10.72
N PHE A 71 20.78 2.35 9.83
CA PHE A 71 21.17 1.92 8.50
C PHE A 71 22.67 2.11 8.29
N LYS A 72 23.30 1.15 7.61
CA LYS A 72 24.72 1.24 7.27
C LYS A 72 24.86 1.84 5.88
N GLN A 73 25.64 2.91 5.77
CA GLN A 73 25.87 3.60 4.49
C GLN A 73 26.33 2.62 3.40
N ALA A 74 27.32 1.77 3.70
CA ALA A 74 27.89 0.86 2.71
C ALA A 74 26.87 -0.13 2.14
N GLU A 75 25.88 -0.54 2.93
CA GLU A 75 24.84 -1.49 2.50
C GLU A 75 23.74 -0.82 1.68
N TRP A 76 23.49 0.48 1.91
CA TRP A 76 22.39 1.22 1.29
C TRP A 76 22.83 2.15 0.15
N ALA A 77 24.13 2.41 0.03
CA ALA A 77 24.72 3.22 -1.02
C ALA A 77 24.30 2.71 -2.41
N GLY A 78 23.78 3.63 -3.23
CA GLY A 78 23.33 3.31 -4.59
C GLY A 78 22.04 2.48 -4.67
N LYS A 79 21.39 2.22 -3.53
CA LYS A 79 20.07 1.58 -3.46
C LYS A 79 19.04 2.53 -2.86
N TYR A 80 19.11 2.68 -1.54
CA TYR A 80 18.17 3.45 -0.74
C TYR A 80 18.75 4.79 -0.28
N TYR A 81 20.07 4.97 -0.42
CA TYR A 81 20.79 6.15 0.04
C TYR A 81 21.80 6.61 -1.01
N ASP A 82 21.71 7.90 -1.36
CA ASP A 82 22.70 8.58 -2.18
C ASP A 82 23.77 9.18 -1.28
N VAL A 83 24.99 8.68 -1.42
CA VAL A 83 26.12 9.10 -0.58
C VAL A 83 26.56 10.52 -0.91
N ALA A 84 26.54 10.91 -2.18
CA ALA A 84 27.06 12.20 -2.63
C ALA A 84 26.13 13.34 -2.18
N HIS A 85 24.82 13.11 -2.25
CA HIS A 85 23.82 14.13 -1.94
C HIS A 85 23.23 14.02 -0.53
N ASN A 86 23.52 12.95 0.20
CA ASN A 86 22.99 12.68 1.54
C ASN A 86 21.44 12.71 1.59
N TRP A 87 20.81 11.92 0.71
CA TRP A 87 19.37 11.74 0.70
C TRP A 87 18.96 10.28 0.55
N PHE A 88 17.70 9.99 0.88
CA PHE A 88 17.09 8.69 0.62
C PHE A 88 16.39 8.65 -0.75
N THR A 89 16.37 7.46 -1.34
CA THR A 89 15.75 7.17 -2.64
C THR A 89 14.89 5.91 -2.56
N ASP A 90 13.89 5.81 -3.43
CA ASP A 90 13.31 4.50 -3.72
C ASP A 90 14.35 3.67 -4.46
N TYR A 91 14.37 2.36 -4.24
CA TYR A 91 15.27 1.48 -4.95
C TYR A 91 14.63 0.98 -6.24
N LEU A 92 15.33 1.17 -7.35
CA LEU A 92 14.98 0.64 -8.66
C LEU A 92 15.98 -0.45 -9.03
N GLU A 93 15.52 -1.69 -9.10
CA GLU A 93 16.30 -2.78 -9.67
C GLU A 93 16.13 -2.76 -11.19
N LEU A 94 17.24 -2.58 -11.91
CA LEU A 94 17.24 -2.51 -13.37
C LEU A 94 17.63 -3.86 -13.98
N ASP A 95 17.03 -4.18 -15.12
CA ASP A 95 17.49 -5.26 -15.98
C ASP A 95 18.86 -4.91 -16.56
N PRO A 96 19.91 -5.71 -16.32
CA PRO A 96 21.25 -5.38 -16.81
C PRO A 96 21.37 -5.42 -18.34
N LYS A 97 20.44 -6.07 -19.04
CA LYS A 97 20.44 -6.16 -20.51
C LYS A 97 19.66 -5.03 -21.17
N THR A 98 18.51 -4.66 -20.60
CA THR A 98 17.59 -3.70 -21.22
C THR A 98 17.58 -2.33 -20.55
N GLY A 99 18.17 -2.20 -19.36
CA GLY A 99 18.10 -0.99 -18.53
C GLY A 99 16.69 -0.69 -17.98
N SER A 100 15.71 -1.56 -18.24
CA SER A 100 14.33 -1.36 -17.79
C SER A 100 14.17 -1.70 -16.30
N VAL A 101 13.26 -1.03 -15.61
CA VAL A 101 12.96 -1.34 -14.20
C VAL A 101 12.31 -2.72 -14.10
N ARG A 102 12.98 -3.65 -13.39
CA ARG A 102 12.46 -4.97 -13.03
C ARG A 102 11.61 -4.92 -11.77
N GLN A 103 12.07 -4.17 -10.78
CA GLN A 103 11.43 -4.05 -9.48
C GLN A 103 11.64 -2.66 -8.91
N LYS A 104 10.60 -2.12 -8.28
CA LYS A 104 10.68 -0.91 -7.44
C LYS A 104 10.40 -1.29 -6.00
N THR A 105 11.31 -0.94 -5.09
CA THR A 105 11.06 -1.02 -3.65
C THR A 105 10.98 0.40 -3.12
N ILE A 106 9.80 0.77 -2.64
CA ILE A 106 9.60 2.08 -2.02
C ILE A 106 10.36 2.11 -0.70
N PHE A 107 11.01 3.24 -0.41
CA PHE A 107 11.84 3.39 0.77
C PHE A 107 11.12 3.06 2.07
N LEU A 108 9.87 3.52 2.21
CA LEU A 108 9.06 3.25 3.39
C LEU A 108 8.84 1.75 3.64
N ASP A 109 8.65 0.93 2.59
CA ASP A 109 8.49 -0.53 2.75
C ASP A 109 9.76 -1.18 3.31
N LYS A 110 10.93 -0.69 2.87
CA LYS A 110 12.21 -1.14 3.41
C LYS A 110 12.33 -0.83 4.90
N ILE A 111 11.91 0.36 5.33
CA ILE A 111 11.94 0.75 6.74
C ILE A 111 10.97 -0.09 7.57
N MET A 112 9.77 -0.32 7.06
CA MET A 112 8.77 -1.17 7.72
C MET A 112 9.28 -2.61 7.86
N ALA A 113 9.94 -3.16 6.83
CA ALA A 113 10.55 -4.48 6.90
C ALA A 113 11.66 -4.56 7.96
N ASP A 114 12.52 -3.54 8.06
CA ASP A 114 13.57 -3.48 9.09
C ASP A 114 13.00 -3.37 10.50
N TYR A 115 11.93 -2.59 10.65
CA TYR A 115 11.21 -2.50 11.91
C TYR A 115 10.68 -3.86 12.37
N VAL A 116 9.94 -4.53 11.49
CA VAL A 116 9.36 -5.85 11.76
C VAL A 116 10.49 -6.84 12.11
N ALA A 117 11.55 -6.88 11.31
CA ALA A 117 12.69 -7.75 11.53
C ALA A 117 13.33 -7.54 12.91
N LYS A 118 13.48 -6.27 13.35
CA LYS A 118 14.16 -5.92 14.61
C LYS A 118 13.27 -6.08 15.85
N TYR A 119 12.00 -5.70 15.77
CA TYR A 119 11.14 -5.51 16.95
C TYR A 119 9.98 -6.49 17.04
N GLU A 120 9.59 -7.15 15.94
CA GLU A 120 8.39 -8.00 15.90
C GLU A 120 8.69 -9.45 15.56
N THR A 121 9.95 -9.80 15.30
CA THR A 121 10.36 -11.21 15.22
C THR A 121 10.58 -11.79 16.61
N LYS A 122 10.25 -13.08 16.80
CA LYS A 122 10.30 -13.88 18.05
C LYS A 122 9.12 -13.71 19.02
N GLY A 123 7.94 -14.19 18.64
CA GLY A 123 6.85 -14.52 19.57
C GLY A 123 6.16 -13.35 20.28
N GLY A 124 6.59 -12.10 20.03
CA GLY A 124 5.92 -10.90 20.47
C GLY A 124 4.66 -10.61 19.64
N THR A 125 3.66 -9.98 20.24
CA THR A 125 2.52 -9.45 19.50
C THR A 125 2.96 -8.18 18.75
N PRO A 126 2.73 -8.07 17.43
CA PRO A 126 3.02 -6.86 16.67
C PRO A 126 2.38 -5.62 17.31
N PHE A 127 3.04 -4.47 17.18
CA PHE A 127 2.49 -3.23 17.71
C PHE A 127 1.23 -2.82 16.94
N ARG A 128 0.07 -2.77 17.63
CA ARG A 128 -1.21 -2.39 17.03
C ARG A 128 -1.45 -0.90 17.18
N GLY A 129 -0.77 -0.13 16.35
CA GLY A 129 -0.81 1.33 16.30
C GLY A 129 0.04 1.86 15.15
N ILE A 130 0.12 3.19 15.05
CA ILE A 130 0.93 3.86 14.03
C ILE A 130 2.40 3.89 14.44
N LEU A 131 3.28 3.54 13.52
CA LEU A 131 4.72 3.73 13.59
C LEU A 131 5.06 5.08 12.97
N LEU A 132 5.25 6.09 13.82
CA LEU A 132 5.72 7.41 13.42
C LEU A 132 7.25 7.38 13.35
N ILE A 133 7.78 7.27 12.14
CA ILE A 133 9.20 7.17 11.86
C ILE A 133 9.76 8.56 11.57
N MET A 134 10.92 8.89 12.13
CA MET A 134 11.59 10.18 11.92
C MET A 134 13.06 9.98 11.55
N THR A 135 13.58 10.81 10.67
CA THR A 135 15.00 10.80 10.28
C THR A 135 15.52 12.21 10.00
N ASP A 136 16.80 12.44 10.24
CA ASP A 136 17.49 13.70 9.95
C ASP A 136 18.18 13.71 8.58
N ILE A 137 17.74 12.81 7.68
CA ILE A 137 18.17 12.72 6.29
C ILE A 137 17.02 13.12 5.37
N LYS A 138 17.33 13.85 4.30
CA LYS A 138 16.35 14.33 3.32
C LYS A 138 15.86 13.18 2.43
N LYS A 139 14.67 13.33 1.86
CA LYS A 139 14.30 12.61 0.64
C LYS A 139 14.97 13.28 -0.56
N ASN A 140 15.18 12.54 -1.65
CA ASN A 140 15.55 13.13 -2.92
C ASN A 140 14.58 14.28 -3.29
N PRO A 141 15.06 15.52 -3.49
CA PRO A 141 14.24 16.68 -3.85
C PRO A 141 13.42 16.51 -5.11
N ALA A 142 13.83 15.63 -6.03
CA ALA A 142 13.03 15.30 -7.21
C ALA A 142 11.68 14.67 -6.85
N ASP A 143 11.57 14.03 -5.67
CA ASP A 143 10.33 13.46 -5.17
C ASP A 143 9.45 14.49 -4.46
N ASN A 144 9.99 15.66 -4.10
CA ASN A 144 9.29 16.76 -3.43
C ASN A 144 8.48 16.34 -2.19
N GLN A 145 9.07 15.51 -1.33
CA GLN A 145 8.41 14.89 -0.17
C GLN A 145 9.06 15.32 1.15
N GLY A 146 8.26 15.92 2.04
CA GLY A 146 8.61 16.19 3.44
C GLY A 146 8.29 15.02 4.38
N GLY A 147 7.32 14.20 4.01
CA GLY A 147 6.95 12.96 4.66
C GLY A 147 6.46 11.93 3.62
N VAL A 148 6.24 10.70 4.09
CA VAL A 148 5.62 9.64 3.30
C VAL A 148 4.86 8.67 4.18
N SER A 149 3.65 8.36 3.75
CA SER A 149 2.74 7.39 4.32
C SER A 149 1.88 6.82 3.19
N ARG A 150 0.99 5.88 3.51
CA ARG A 150 0.05 5.33 2.54
C ARG A 150 -1.30 5.08 3.16
N VAL A 151 -2.30 5.31 2.32
CA VAL A 151 -3.68 4.88 2.54
C VAL A 151 -3.85 3.37 2.34
N ARG A 152 -2.94 2.76 1.55
CA ARG A 152 -3.04 1.38 1.10
C ARG A 152 -1.74 0.59 1.28
N PRO A 153 -1.83 -0.69 1.69
CA PRO A 153 -3.06 -1.41 2.09
C PRO A 153 -3.70 -0.80 3.35
N VAL A 154 -4.99 -1.06 3.61
CA VAL A 154 -5.74 -0.43 4.74
C VAL A 154 -5.21 -0.76 6.13
N ASP A 155 -4.30 -1.72 6.24
CA ASP A 155 -3.58 -2.08 7.46
C ASP A 155 -2.19 -1.44 7.55
N PHE A 156 -1.87 -0.56 6.60
CA PHE A 156 -0.61 0.16 6.58
C PHE A 156 -0.51 1.12 7.77
N ARG A 157 0.58 1.01 8.53
CA ARG A 157 0.73 1.69 9.82
C ARG A 157 1.97 2.56 9.91
N GLY A 158 2.68 2.79 8.81
CA GLY A 158 3.91 3.60 8.79
C GLY A 158 3.63 5.05 8.41
N ALA A 159 4.22 6.00 9.11
CA ALA A 159 4.27 7.40 8.70
C ALA A 159 5.70 7.89 8.89
N LEU A 160 6.41 8.22 7.81
CA LEU A 160 7.82 8.63 7.86
C LEU A 160 7.95 10.13 7.61
N ILE A 161 8.69 10.82 8.47
CA ILE A 161 9.00 12.25 8.36
C ILE A 161 10.49 12.42 8.07
N PHE A 162 10.80 13.14 7.00
CA PHE A 162 12.17 13.45 6.59
C PHE A 162 12.67 14.75 7.22
N GLU A 163 13.98 14.98 7.13
CA GLU A 163 14.65 16.15 7.73
C GLU A 163 13.95 17.48 7.41
N SER A 164 13.50 17.65 6.16
CA SER A 164 12.91 18.89 5.64
C SER A 164 11.64 19.31 6.38
N SER A 165 10.93 18.38 7.02
CA SER A 165 9.63 18.65 7.67
C SER A 165 9.60 18.28 9.16
N LEU A 166 10.76 18.04 9.78
CA LEU A 166 10.84 17.74 11.22
C LEU A 166 10.34 18.86 12.13
N GLN A 167 10.07 20.06 11.60
CA GLN A 167 9.56 21.23 12.34
C GLN A 167 8.13 21.60 11.95
N GLU A 168 7.47 20.81 11.11
CA GLU A 168 6.16 21.11 10.53
C GLU A 168 5.13 20.13 11.09
N ARG A 169 4.37 20.53 12.11
CA ARG A 169 3.38 19.64 12.77
C ARG A 169 2.32 19.14 11.80
N GLU A 170 2.00 19.97 10.82
CA GLU A 170 1.04 19.74 9.77
C GLU A 170 1.43 18.52 8.93
N THR A 171 2.73 18.35 8.63
CA THR A 171 3.25 17.17 7.91
C THR A 171 3.05 15.90 8.73
N TYR A 172 3.25 15.94 10.05
CA TYR A 172 2.95 14.79 10.90
C TYR A 172 1.46 14.43 10.89
N THR A 173 0.59 15.43 10.94
CA THR A 173 -0.87 15.24 10.86
C THR A 173 -1.27 14.66 9.50
N HIS A 174 -0.69 15.17 8.41
CA HIS A 174 -0.93 14.71 7.04
C HIS A 174 -0.56 13.23 6.86
N GLU A 175 0.65 12.84 7.24
CA GLU A 175 1.13 11.47 7.05
C GLU A 175 0.36 10.46 7.93
N ILE A 176 -0.02 10.84 9.15
CA ILE A 176 -0.91 9.98 9.97
C ILE A 176 -2.32 9.94 9.39
N GLY A 177 -2.82 11.04 8.81
CA GLY A 177 -4.09 11.07 8.08
C GLY A 177 -4.12 10.03 6.95
N HIS A 178 -3.05 9.95 6.15
CA HIS A 178 -2.89 8.90 5.16
C HIS A 178 -2.97 7.49 5.78
N ALA A 179 -2.24 7.24 6.86
CA ALA A 179 -2.25 5.93 7.53
C ALA A 179 -3.59 5.59 8.23
N LEU A 180 -4.50 6.56 8.36
CA LEU A 180 -5.88 6.40 8.82
C LEU A 180 -6.89 6.37 7.67
N GLY A 181 -6.42 6.20 6.44
CA GLY A 181 -7.27 5.97 5.28
C GLY A 181 -7.69 7.23 4.51
N LEU A 182 -7.05 8.38 4.74
CA LEU A 182 -7.36 9.62 4.03
C LEU A 182 -6.51 9.77 2.77
N ASP A 183 -7.15 9.84 1.60
CA ASP A 183 -6.51 10.21 0.33
C ASP A 183 -6.58 11.73 0.11
N HIS A 184 -5.72 12.25 -0.78
CA HIS A 184 -5.88 13.61 -1.32
C HIS A 184 -7.14 13.72 -2.19
N ILE A 185 -7.68 14.94 -2.30
CA ILE A 185 -9.00 15.18 -2.89
C ILE A 185 -9.01 16.30 -3.94
N PHE A 186 -8.07 16.23 -4.89
CA PHE A 186 -7.93 17.25 -5.92
C PHE A 186 -8.70 16.95 -7.21
N LEU A 187 -9.11 18.02 -7.90
CA LEU A 187 -9.46 17.99 -9.32
C LEU A 187 -8.21 17.72 -10.16
N ASP A 188 -8.37 17.09 -11.34
CA ASP A 188 -7.24 16.90 -12.26
C ASP A 188 -6.85 18.26 -12.85
N ALA A 189 -5.63 18.70 -12.52
CA ALA A 189 -5.08 19.99 -12.92
C ALA A 189 -4.91 20.15 -14.44
N THR A 190 -4.87 19.06 -15.21
CA THR A 190 -4.61 19.11 -16.66
C THR A 190 -5.88 19.21 -17.51
N THR A 191 -7.00 18.74 -16.99
CA THR A 191 -8.24 18.65 -17.77
C THR A 191 -9.33 19.59 -17.26
N ASN A 192 -9.21 20.15 -16.04
CA ASN A 192 -10.34 20.75 -15.33
C ASN A 192 -11.57 19.82 -15.27
N THR A 193 -11.35 18.54 -15.52
CA THR A 193 -12.32 17.47 -15.39
C THR A 193 -11.96 16.65 -14.17
N GLU A 194 -12.92 15.88 -13.69
CA GLU A 194 -12.73 15.02 -12.54
C GLU A 194 -11.52 14.11 -12.76
N ALA A 195 -10.51 14.18 -11.89
CA ALA A 195 -9.59 13.06 -11.68
C ALA A 195 -10.47 11.82 -11.56
N ALA A 196 -10.37 10.95 -12.57
CA ALA A 196 -11.43 10.04 -13.06
C ALA A 196 -12.56 9.83 -12.05
N ASP A 197 -13.74 10.35 -12.38
CA ASP A 197 -14.98 10.29 -11.59
C ASP A 197 -15.02 9.04 -10.69
N ASN A 198 -15.27 9.21 -9.38
CA ASN A 198 -15.22 8.09 -8.43
C ASN A 198 -16.10 6.94 -8.94
N ALA A 199 -17.23 7.27 -9.57
CA ALA A 199 -18.13 6.37 -10.28
C ALA A 199 -17.48 5.62 -11.45
N THR A 200 -16.64 6.28 -12.25
CA THR A 200 -15.82 5.67 -13.31
C THR A 200 -14.78 4.72 -12.72
N PHE A 201 -14.13 5.07 -11.61
CA PHE A 201 -13.25 4.14 -10.90
C PHE A 201 -14.01 2.91 -10.38
N ILE A 202 -15.19 3.08 -9.76
CA ILE A 202 -16.05 1.96 -9.31
C ILE A 202 -16.46 1.08 -10.50
N LYS A 203 -16.91 1.70 -11.60
CA LYS A 203 -17.36 1.01 -12.81
C LYS A 203 -16.22 0.21 -13.45
N ASN A 204 -15.05 0.84 -13.61
CA ASN A 204 -13.86 0.20 -14.16
C ASN A 204 -13.39 -0.95 -13.27
N SER A 205 -13.40 -0.79 -11.95
CA SER A 205 -13.09 -1.86 -10.98
C SER A 205 -14.03 -3.06 -11.16
N LYS A 206 -15.34 -2.84 -11.29
CA LYS A 206 -16.33 -3.91 -11.54
C LYS A 206 -16.14 -4.58 -12.91
N THR A 207 -15.91 -3.80 -13.96
CA THR A 207 -15.63 -4.34 -15.30
C THR A 207 -14.34 -5.15 -15.31
N TYR A 208 -13.30 -4.67 -14.63
CA TYR A 208 -12.03 -5.36 -14.48
C TYR A 208 -12.19 -6.70 -13.75
N GLN A 209 -12.96 -6.70 -12.65
CA GLN A 209 -13.33 -7.92 -11.92
C GLN A 209 -14.02 -8.94 -12.84
N ALA A 210 -15.01 -8.49 -13.64
CA ALA A 210 -15.71 -9.37 -14.57
C ALA A 210 -14.76 -9.94 -15.64
N SER A 211 -13.86 -9.12 -16.19
CA SER A 211 -12.85 -9.55 -17.17
C SER A 211 -11.89 -10.59 -16.58
N LEU A 212 -11.41 -10.40 -15.34
CA LEU A 212 -10.56 -11.38 -14.65
C LEU A 212 -11.28 -12.72 -14.44
N GLN A 213 -12.55 -12.68 -14.01
CA GLN A 213 -13.36 -13.88 -13.82
C GLN A 213 -13.61 -14.62 -15.16
N ASN A 214 -13.89 -13.88 -16.23
CA ASN A 214 -14.05 -14.45 -17.57
C ASN A 214 -12.76 -15.08 -18.08
N LEU A 215 -11.61 -14.46 -17.82
CA LEU A 215 -10.30 -15.00 -18.19
C LEU A 215 -10.01 -16.33 -17.47
N LYS A 216 -10.20 -16.36 -16.14
CA LYS A 216 -10.08 -17.58 -15.32
C LYS A 216 -10.98 -18.70 -15.83
N LYS A 217 -12.24 -18.36 -16.12
CA LYS A 217 -13.22 -19.30 -16.65
C LYS A 217 -12.82 -19.84 -18.02
N SER A 218 -12.39 -18.97 -18.93
CA SER A 218 -11.95 -19.36 -20.28
C SER A 218 -10.81 -20.38 -20.23
N TYR A 219 -9.82 -20.20 -19.36
CA TYR A 219 -8.71 -21.14 -19.20
C TYR A 219 -9.17 -22.47 -18.58
N ALA A 220 -9.99 -22.41 -17.54
CA ALA A 220 -10.54 -23.62 -16.92
C ALA A 220 -11.37 -24.45 -17.93
N ASP A 221 -12.18 -23.77 -18.75
CA ASP A 221 -12.99 -24.40 -19.79
C ASP A 221 -12.12 -25.00 -20.92
N SER A 222 -11.07 -24.29 -21.35
CA SER A 222 -10.10 -24.77 -22.35
C SER A 222 -9.37 -26.04 -21.86
N VAL A 223 -8.82 -26.01 -20.64
CA VAL A 223 -8.16 -27.16 -20.02
C VAL A 223 -9.12 -28.35 -19.91
N LYS A 224 -10.35 -28.11 -19.44
CA LYS A 224 -11.39 -29.13 -19.31
C LYS A 224 -11.78 -29.73 -20.66
N PHE A 225 -11.89 -28.91 -21.71
CA PHE A 225 -12.15 -29.38 -23.08
C PHE A 225 -11.07 -30.36 -23.54
N TYR A 226 -9.80 -29.99 -23.43
CA TYR A 226 -8.70 -30.86 -23.88
C TYR A 226 -8.58 -32.14 -23.06
N GLN A 227 -8.80 -32.06 -21.74
CA GLN A 227 -8.86 -33.25 -20.87
C GLN A 227 -9.98 -34.20 -21.29
N SER A 228 -11.17 -33.66 -21.56
CA SER A 228 -12.35 -34.43 -21.98
C SER A 228 -12.11 -35.07 -23.35
N ALA A 229 -11.59 -34.32 -24.32
CA ALA A 229 -11.25 -34.82 -25.65
C ALA A 229 -10.18 -35.92 -25.60
N LEU A 230 -9.19 -35.81 -24.71
CA LEU A 230 -8.19 -36.85 -24.49
C LEU A 230 -8.82 -38.11 -23.89
N ALA A 231 -9.69 -37.97 -22.89
CA ALA A 231 -10.37 -39.09 -22.26
C ALA A 231 -11.28 -39.82 -23.26
N GLU A 232 -12.07 -39.07 -24.05
CA GLU A 232 -12.96 -39.62 -25.06
C GLU A 232 -12.19 -40.38 -26.15
N ASN A 233 -11.10 -39.80 -26.68
CA ASN A 233 -10.32 -40.47 -27.72
C ASN A 233 -9.58 -41.70 -27.20
N ARG A 234 -9.13 -41.69 -25.94
CA ARG A 234 -8.57 -42.89 -25.27
C ARG A 234 -9.62 -43.97 -25.09
N ALA A 235 -10.83 -43.60 -24.66
CA ALA A 235 -11.93 -44.55 -24.51
C ALA A 235 -12.32 -45.19 -25.85
N LYS A 236 -12.39 -44.40 -26.94
CA LYS A 236 -12.63 -44.90 -28.30
C LYS A 236 -11.53 -45.86 -28.77
N LEU A 237 -10.28 -45.59 -28.43
CA LEU A 237 -9.14 -46.45 -28.78
C LEU A 237 -9.23 -47.84 -28.11
N LEU A 238 -9.81 -47.89 -26.91
CA LEU A 238 -9.95 -49.09 -26.07
C LEU A 238 -11.33 -49.75 -26.19
N GLY A 239 -12.23 -49.20 -27.03
CA GLY A 239 -13.63 -49.61 -27.12
C GLY A 239 -13.85 -50.95 -27.82
N HIS A 240 -15.06 -51.50 -27.64
CA HIS A 240 -15.53 -52.68 -28.37
C HIS A 240 -16.76 -52.34 -29.24
N PRO A 241 -16.76 -52.73 -30.54
CA PRO A 241 -15.67 -53.39 -31.25
C PRO A 241 -14.44 -52.49 -31.42
N PRO A 242 -13.22 -53.06 -31.56
CA PRO A 242 -12.01 -52.28 -31.70
C PRO A 242 -12.04 -51.43 -32.98
N PRO A 243 -11.44 -50.23 -32.96
CA PRO A 243 -11.42 -49.34 -34.13
C PRO A 243 -10.65 -49.96 -35.28
N THR A 244 -11.03 -49.60 -36.51
CA THR A 244 -10.26 -49.99 -37.71
C THR A 244 -8.84 -49.42 -37.66
N ALA A 245 -7.91 -49.98 -38.44
CA ALA A 245 -6.52 -49.49 -38.48
C ALA A 245 -6.41 -47.99 -38.86
N ALA A 246 -7.26 -47.53 -39.79
CA ALA A 246 -7.33 -46.13 -40.19
C ALA A 246 -7.86 -45.22 -39.06
N GLU A 247 -8.88 -45.67 -38.33
CA GLU A 247 -9.42 -44.94 -37.18
C GLU A 247 -8.44 -44.92 -36.01
N LYS A 248 -7.75 -46.02 -35.74
CA LYS A 248 -6.69 -46.09 -34.73
C LYS A 248 -5.61 -45.04 -35.01
N LEU A 249 -5.10 -44.97 -36.24
CA LEU A 249 -4.09 -43.98 -36.63
C LEU A 249 -4.62 -42.53 -36.52
N ARG A 250 -5.92 -42.30 -36.80
CA ARG A 250 -6.54 -40.99 -36.60
C ARG A 250 -6.60 -40.62 -35.11
N LEU A 251 -7.11 -41.52 -34.27
CA LEU A 251 -7.25 -41.32 -32.82
C LEU A 251 -5.89 -41.08 -32.15
N GLU A 252 -4.85 -41.82 -32.54
CA GLU A 252 -3.49 -41.62 -32.03
C GLU A 252 -2.93 -40.24 -32.40
N ARG A 253 -3.14 -39.77 -33.63
CA ARG A 253 -2.77 -38.41 -34.05
C ARG A 253 -3.53 -37.34 -33.27
N ASP A 254 -4.84 -37.52 -33.09
CA ASP A 254 -5.68 -36.61 -32.32
C ASP A 254 -5.23 -36.54 -30.85
N ILE A 255 -4.93 -37.68 -30.22
CA ILE A 255 -4.38 -37.73 -28.85
C ILE A 255 -3.08 -36.94 -28.75
N GLN A 256 -2.15 -37.10 -29.70
CA GLN A 256 -0.90 -36.35 -29.68
C GLN A 256 -1.12 -34.85 -29.87
N ARG A 257 -2.02 -34.45 -30.77
CA ARG A 257 -2.42 -33.06 -30.96
C ARG A 257 -2.99 -32.47 -29.66
N TYR A 258 -3.95 -33.15 -29.03
CA TYR A 258 -4.59 -32.68 -27.80
C TYR A 258 -3.64 -32.66 -26.61
N LYS A 259 -2.67 -33.59 -26.50
CA LYS A 259 -1.61 -33.52 -25.48
C LYS A 259 -0.77 -32.27 -25.63
N LYS A 260 -0.35 -31.94 -26.86
CA LYS A 260 0.42 -30.73 -27.15
C LYS A 260 -0.37 -29.47 -26.81
N SER A 261 -1.63 -29.39 -27.24
CA SER A 261 -2.52 -28.27 -26.91
C SER A 261 -2.74 -28.13 -25.42
N LEU A 262 -3.03 -29.22 -24.69
CA LEU A 262 -3.21 -29.19 -23.24
C LEU A 262 -1.96 -28.64 -22.52
N SER A 263 -0.77 -29.11 -22.91
CA SER A 263 0.48 -28.62 -22.33
C SER A 263 0.70 -27.12 -22.59
N ALA A 264 0.36 -26.63 -23.78
CA ALA A 264 0.48 -25.21 -24.12
C ALA A 264 -0.51 -24.35 -23.33
N GLU A 265 -1.76 -24.80 -23.19
CA GLU A 265 -2.79 -24.11 -22.40
C GLU A 265 -2.45 -24.09 -20.91
N GLN A 266 -1.90 -25.18 -20.36
CA GLN A 266 -1.44 -25.24 -18.97
C GLN A 266 -0.28 -24.28 -18.71
N GLN A 267 0.67 -24.19 -19.64
CA GLN A 267 1.75 -23.22 -19.56
C GLN A 267 1.21 -21.78 -19.66
N TYR A 268 0.31 -21.52 -20.60
CA TYR A 268 -0.31 -20.21 -20.77
C TYR A 268 -1.12 -19.79 -19.53
N ALA A 269 -1.83 -20.72 -18.89
CA ALA A 269 -2.52 -20.47 -17.63
C ALA A 269 -1.52 -20.11 -16.52
N ALA A 270 -0.45 -20.90 -16.35
CA ALA A 270 0.59 -20.64 -15.35
C ALA A 270 1.29 -19.28 -15.53
N ASP A 271 1.61 -18.90 -16.77
CA ASP A 271 2.23 -17.60 -17.08
C ASP A 271 1.30 -16.42 -16.75
N ASN A 272 -0.02 -16.63 -16.86
CA ASN A 272 -1.01 -15.63 -16.51
C ASN A 272 -1.40 -15.63 -15.02
N ASP A 273 -1.14 -16.69 -14.26
CA ASP A 273 -1.48 -16.75 -12.83
C ASP A 273 -0.83 -15.62 -12.03
N LYS A 274 0.42 -15.27 -12.34
CA LYS A 274 1.09 -14.13 -11.69
C LYS A 274 0.41 -12.80 -12.03
N ARG A 275 0.10 -12.58 -13.32
CA ARG A 275 -0.58 -11.35 -13.78
C ARG A 275 -1.97 -11.23 -13.18
N ILE A 276 -2.66 -12.36 -13.02
CA ILE A 276 -3.96 -12.45 -12.37
C ILE A 276 -3.83 -12.15 -10.87
N ALA A 277 -2.83 -12.70 -10.19
CA ALA A 277 -2.60 -12.42 -8.76
C ALA A 277 -2.29 -10.94 -8.51
N ASP A 278 -1.43 -10.33 -9.33
CA ASP A 278 -1.12 -8.90 -9.26
C ASP A 278 -2.39 -8.06 -9.52
N ALA A 279 -3.17 -8.41 -10.55
CA ALA A 279 -4.44 -7.77 -10.86
C ALA A 279 -5.51 -7.91 -9.76
N GLU A 280 -5.57 -9.05 -9.09
CA GLU A 280 -6.48 -9.28 -7.96
C GLU A 280 -6.09 -8.43 -6.76
N LYS A 281 -4.78 -8.27 -6.51
CA LYS A 281 -4.27 -7.37 -5.48
C LYS A 281 -4.65 -5.92 -5.79
N ASP A 282 -4.42 -5.44 -7.01
CA ASP A 282 -4.78 -4.09 -7.44
C ASP A 282 -6.31 -3.86 -7.31
N LEU A 283 -7.11 -4.86 -7.67
CA LEU A 283 -8.57 -4.81 -7.53
C LEU A 283 -8.99 -4.74 -6.06
N GLN A 284 -8.36 -5.52 -5.19
CA GLN A 284 -8.65 -5.50 -3.76
C GLN A 284 -8.31 -4.13 -3.15
N GLU A 285 -7.14 -3.57 -3.50
CA GLU A 285 -6.74 -2.21 -3.08
C GLU A 285 -7.72 -1.16 -3.61
N ALA A 286 -8.20 -1.29 -4.85
CA ALA A 286 -9.22 -0.42 -5.41
C ALA A 286 -10.55 -0.52 -4.63
N GLN A 287 -11.01 -1.74 -4.34
CA GLN A 287 -12.25 -1.99 -3.61
C GLN A 287 -12.21 -1.42 -2.18
N GLN A 288 -11.05 -1.51 -1.51
CA GLN A 288 -10.84 -0.94 -0.18
C GLN A 288 -11.01 0.58 -0.14
N ALA A 289 -10.77 1.28 -1.25
CA ALA A 289 -10.91 2.73 -1.31
C ALA A 289 -12.28 3.23 -1.76
N LEU A 290 -13.13 2.35 -2.32
CA LEU A 290 -14.49 2.72 -2.73
C LEU A 290 -15.29 3.43 -1.63
N PRO A 291 -15.23 3.01 -0.35
CA PRO A 291 -15.93 3.72 0.71
C PRO A 291 -15.42 5.15 0.95
N THR A 292 -14.11 5.38 0.81
CA THR A 292 -13.49 6.71 0.94
C THR A 292 -13.91 7.60 -0.22
N PHE A 293 -13.86 7.08 -1.44
CA PHE A 293 -14.31 7.78 -2.64
C PHE A 293 -15.82 8.08 -2.64
N ALA A 294 -16.65 7.12 -2.22
CA ALA A 294 -18.10 7.31 -2.14
C ALA A 294 -18.52 8.32 -1.07
N ALA A 295 -17.73 8.47 0.01
CA ALA A 295 -17.98 9.45 1.06
C ALA A 295 -17.54 10.87 0.67
N ASN A 296 -16.65 11.01 -0.33
CA ASN A 296 -16.16 12.31 -0.77
C ASN A 296 -17.14 12.95 -1.77
N LEU A 297 -17.90 13.93 -1.28
CA LEU A 297 -18.91 14.67 -2.07
C LEU A 297 -18.35 15.91 -2.78
N VAL A 298 -17.12 16.36 -2.47
CA VAL A 298 -16.59 17.64 -2.93
C VAL A 298 -15.12 17.49 -3.33
N LYS A 299 -14.77 17.96 -4.53
CA LYS A 299 -13.39 17.99 -5.03
C LYS A 299 -12.90 19.44 -5.06
N PHE A 300 -11.64 19.65 -4.72
CA PHE A 300 -11.04 20.99 -4.60
C PHE A 300 -9.89 21.17 -5.59
N THR A 301 -9.55 22.41 -5.90
CA THR A 301 -8.28 22.69 -6.59
C THR A 301 -7.15 22.45 -5.60
N GLN A 302 -6.05 21.87 -6.06
CA GLN A 302 -4.86 21.70 -5.22
C GLN A 302 -4.40 23.07 -4.67
N ASN A 303 -4.01 23.09 -3.40
CA ASN A 303 -3.63 24.28 -2.64
C ASN A 303 -4.77 25.30 -2.48
N SER A 304 -6.03 24.87 -2.52
CA SER A 304 -7.18 25.78 -2.38
C SER A 304 -7.91 25.66 -1.05
N THR A 305 -7.50 24.74 -0.17
CA THR A 305 -8.15 24.49 1.11
C THR A 305 -7.15 24.51 2.26
N ASP A 306 -7.68 24.75 3.45
CA ASP A 306 -7.00 24.58 4.74
C ASP A 306 -7.14 23.13 5.27
N ASN A 307 -7.49 22.17 4.40
CA ASN A 307 -7.59 20.77 4.77
C ASN A 307 -6.21 20.17 5.02
N TYR A 308 -6.05 19.36 6.06
CA TYR A 308 -4.80 18.63 6.31
C TYR A 308 -4.36 17.69 5.18
N MET A 309 -5.27 17.29 4.29
CA MET A 309 -4.94 16.50 3.09
C MET A 309 -4.71 17.35 1.84
N ASP A 310 -4.62 18.69 1.97
CA ASP A 310 -4.19 19.59 0.90
C ASP A 310 -2.65 19.76 0.91
N TYR A 311 -2.12 20.39 -0.13
CA TYR A 311 -0.73 20.78 -0.25
C TYR A 311 -0.54 22.30 -0.03
N PHE A 312 0.68 22.70 0.35
CA PHE A 312 1.24 24.07 0.35
C PHE A 312 0.45 25.22 1.01
N ASN A 313 -0.67 24.94 1.69
CA ASN A 313 -1.40 25.88 2.53
C ASN A 313 -1.00 25.74 4.01
N ILE A 314 -1.60 26.54 4.89
CA ILE A 314 -1.52 26.36 6.35
C ILE A 314 -2.73 25.52 6.76
N PRO A 315 -2.66 24.17 6.73
CA PRO A 315 -3.80 23.35 7.03
C PRO A 315 -4.12 23.37 8.52
N ASN A 316 -5.41 23.34 8.84
CA ASN A 316 -5.90 23.37 10.21
C ASN A 316 -7.15 22.50 10.44
N GLN A 317 -7.70 21.88 9.41
CA GLN A 317 -8.96 21.14 9.54
C GLN A 317 -9.04 19.84 8.75
N PHE A 318 -9.91 18.95 9.23
CA PHE A 318 -10.44 17.82 8.49
C PHE A 318 -11.93 18.04 8.23
N TYR A 319 -12.42 17.58 7.09
CA TYR A 319 -13.84 17.54 6.81
C TYR A 319 -14.53 16.42 7.60
N HIS A 320 -15.80 16.61 7.94
CA HIS A 320 -16.56 15.67 8.76
C HIS A 320 -16.58 14.23 8.20
N TRP A 321 -16.57 14.04 6.87
CA TRP A 321 -16.51 12.71 6.28
C TRP A 321 -15.13 12.04 6.46
N GLN A 322 -14.04 12.82 6.48
CA GLN A 322 -12.70 12.32 6.82
C GLN A 322 -12.67 11.85 8.29
N TRP A 323 -13.38 12.54 9.19
CA TRP A 323 -13.52 12.07 10.57
C TRP A 323 -14.14 10.67 10.60
N LYS A 324 -15.19 10.42 9.82
CA LYS A 324 -15.85 9.10 9.76
C LYS A 324 -14.95 8.01 9.21
N ILE A 325 -14.09 8.32 8.25
CA ILE A 325 -13.11 7.36 7.71
C ILE A 325 -12.09 6.99 8.78
N MET A 326 -11.45 7.97 9.42
CA MET A 326 -10.47 7.72 10.47
C MET A 326 -11.09 6.94 11.65
N GLN A 327 -12.30 7.33 12.08
CA GLN A 327 -13.04 6.63 13.13
C GLN A 327 -13.34 5.16 12.76
N ARG A 328 -13.74 4.91 11.50
CA ARG A 328 -13.98 3.55 11.01
C ARG A 328 -12.69 2.74 11.06
N ASP A 329 -11.59 3.31 10.57
CA ASP A 329 -10.30 2.65 10.50
C ASP A 329 -9.79 2.21 11.89
N LEU A 330 -9.93 3.08 12.89
CA LEU A 330 -9.63 2.77 14.29
C LEU A 330 -10.44 1.60 14.85
N VAL A 331 -11.72 1.49 14.48
CA VAL A 331 -12.59 0.40 14.92
C VAL A 331 -12.21 -0.90 14.21
N THR A 332 -12.01 -0.85 12.89
CA THR A 332 -11.81 -2.06 12.08
C THR A 332 -10.43 -2.67 12.24
N TYR A 333 -9.39 -1.84 12.32
CA TYR A 333 -8.01 -2.32 12.26
C TYR A 333 -7.31 -2.26 13.62
N TYR A 334 -7.39 -1.11 14.28
CA TYR A 334 -6.72 -0.92 15.58
C TYR A 334 -7.51 -1.53 16.75
N GLY A 335 -8.79 -1.84 16.56
CA GLY A 335 -9.64 -2.56 17.53
C GLY A 335 -10.10 -1.70 18.71
N TYR A 336 -10.03 -0.37 18.60
CA TYR A 336 -10.41 0.56 19.65
C TYR A 336 -11.86 1.00 19.51
N ALA A 337 -12.74 0.05 19.76
CA ALA A 337 -14.13 0.28 20.09
C ALA A 337 -14.33 -0.13 21.55
N LYS A 338 -13.86 0.67 22.50
CA LYS A 338 -14.34 0.55 23.89
C LYS A 338 -15.60 1.38 24.08
#